data_AF-Q6KID4-F1
#
_entry.id   AF-Q6KID4-F1
#
_cell.length_a   1.000
_cell.length_b   1.000
_cell.length_c   1.000
_cell.angle_alpha   90.00
_cell.angle_beta   90.00
_cell.angle_gamma   90.00
#
_symmetry.space_group_name_H-M   'P 1'
#
loop_
_entity.id
_entity.type
_entity.pdbx_description
1 polymer ?
#
loop_
_entity_poly.entity_id
_entity_poly.type
_entity_poly.pdbx_seq_one_letter_code
_entity_poly.pdbx_strand_id
1 'polypeptide(L)'
;MNKWTNKKISFISVLIATSVAFTIIGAGALAITSLPNIKLSFAGLPVKITGYLFGPLIGFITGFLADLLSFLFIPSFYNPLYSFGLALTGAIPGIVAWFYFKFGKNLFSKETKIQRYTNKIIFYKNFIWFNENKEEIKTIEKYNFLINKYEKKIILLQKAEYSNSILNFNWISSFIIISILLIAIVTLITNLPDRFFDSPIFFRTRPSFYLFSILGLAIMIVFISYMRFNSKPKTFLNIVPIIIFSALIEFSTIAVIAYADSITLGIDFQISLIGTLLLSPIKIWGNLIIILITYNIIAPLIKNKQSNGWV
;
A
#
# COMPACT_ATOMS: atom_id res chain seq x y z
N MET A 1 4.08 21.78 6.14
CA MET A 1 5.05 20.80 5.59
C MET A 1 5.94 20.30 6.72
N ASN A 2 6.14 18.99 6.87
CA ASN A 2 7.07 18.45 7.87
C ASN A 2 8.47 19.01 7.59
N LYS A 3 9.13 19.63 8.57
CA LYS A 3 10.48 20.18 8.39
C LYS A 3 11.46 19.05 8.00
N TRP A 4 12.18 19.27 6.91
CA TRP A 4 13.30 18.42 6.50
C TRP A 4 14.43 18.58 7.50
N THR A 5 15.00 17.47 7.94
CA THR A 5 16.13 17.47 8.88
C THR A 5 17.29 16.71 8.26
N ASN A 6 18.52 17.11 8.59
CA ASN A 6 19.74 16.44 8.11
C ASN A 6 19.72 14.94 8.42
N LYS A 7 19.13 14.56 9.57
CA LYS A 7 18.90 13.17 9.96
C LYS A 7 18.01 12.41 8.96
N LYS A 8 16.90 13.00 8.50
CA LYS A 8 16.01 12.36 7.51
C LYS A 8 16.73 12.14 6.18
N ILE A 9 17.49 13.15 5.74
CA ILE A 9 18.28 13.06 4.49
C ILE A 9 19.31 11.93 4.63
N SER A 10 20.05 11.87 5.74
CA SER A 10 21.01 10.79 6.00
C SER A 10 20.37 9.40 5.99
N PHE A 11 19.20 9.22 6.62
CA PHE A 11 18.48 7.95 6.57
C PHE A 11 18.05 7.55 5.14
N ILE A 12 17.58 8.53 4.35
CA ILE A 12 17.22 8.30 2.95
C ILE A 12 18.46 7.87 2.16
N SER A 13 19.61 8.52 2.34
CA SER A 13 20.87 8.15 1.69
C SER A 13 21.31 6.73 2.05
N VAL A 14 21.18 6.32 3.31
CA VAL A 14 21.47 4.94 3.73
C VAL A 14 20.55 3.94 3.03
N LEU A 15 19.25 4.23 2.90
CA LEU A 15 18.32 3.34 2.21
C LEU A 15 18.58 3.24 0.70
N ILE A 16 19.00 4.34 0.06
CA ILE A 16 19.47 4.32 -1.34
C ILE A 16 20.71 3.41 -1.45
N ALA A 17 21.72 3.62 -0.60
CA ALA A 17 22.94 2.82 -0.59
C ALA A 17 22.66 1.32 -0.38
N THR A 18 21.74 0.98 0.54
CA THR A 18 21.31 -0.41 0.75
C THR A 18 20.61 -1.00 -0.48
N SER A 19 19.78 -0.23 -1.18
CA SER A 19 19.14 -0.70 -2.42
C SER A 19 20.16 -0.97 -3.53
N VAL A 20 21.14 -0.08 -3.69
CA VAL A 20 22.25 -0.27 -4.63
C VAL A 20 23.07 -1.51 -4.25
N ALA A 21 23.42 -1.67 -2.98
CA ALA A 21 24.14 -2.84 -2.49
C ALA A 21 23.38 -4.15 -2.74
N PHE A 22 22.07 -4.17 -2.50
CA PHE A 22 21.21 -5.34 -2.82
C PHE A 22 21.22 -5.67 -4.30
N THR A 23 21.22 -4.64 -5.16
CA THR A 23 21.33 -4.84 -6.61
C THR A 23 22.68 -5.44 -6.99
N ILE A 24 23.77 -4.95 -6.40
CA ILE A 24 25.13 -5.44 -6.68
C ILE A 24 25.30 -6.89 -6.24
N ILE A 25 24.90 -7.20 -5.00
CA ILE A 25 24.99 -8.56 -4.46
C ILE A 25 24.07 -9.50 -5.23
N GLY A 26 22.84 -9.08 -5.54
CA GLY A 26 21.91 -9.87 -6.34
C GLY A 26 22.42 -10.17 -7.75
N ALA A 27 23.18 -9.23 -8.35
CA ALA A 27 23.81 -9.43 -9.64
C ALA A 27 24.95 -10.45 -9.59
N GLY A 28 25.87 -10.28 -8.64
CA GLY A 28 27.07 -11.12 -8.55
C GLY A 28 26.82 -12.51 -7.98
N ALA A 29 26.04 -12.63 -6.91
CA ALA A 29 25.95 -13.87 -6.13
C ALA A 29 24.91 -14.87 -6.66
N LEU A 30 23.85 -14.39 -7.33
CA LEU A 30 22.69 -15.23 -7.63
C LEU A 30 22.39 -15.34 -9.13
N ALA A 31 23.10 -14.61 -10.00
CA ALA A 31 22.76 -14.45 -11.42
C ALA A 31 21.28 -14.06 -11.68
N ILE A 32 20.59 -13.59 -10.64
CA ILE A 32 19.15 -13.28 -10.64
C ILE A 32 18.85 -12.02 -11.49
N THR A 33 19.88 -11.24 -11.83
CA THR A 33 19.73 -9.95 -12.52
C THR A 33 19.66 -10.03 -14.04
N SER A 34 19.82 -11.21 -14.64
CA SER A 34 19.60 -11.38 -16.09
C SER A 34 18.14 -11.14 -16.50
N LEU A 35 17.20 -11.23 -15.54
CA LEU A 35 15.79 -10.91 -15.74
C LEU A 35 15.42 -9.60 -15.00
N PRO A 36 15.12 -8.50 -15.73
CA PRO A 36 14.75 -7.20 -15.15
C PRO A 36 13.61 -7.30 -14.13
N ASN A 37 12.70 -8.23 -14.40
CA ASN A 37 11.54 -8.56 -13.59
C ASN A 37 11.87 -9.05 -12.16
N ILE A 38 13.02 -9.71 -11.95
CA ILE A 38 13.42 -10.24 -10.64
C ILE A 38 14.33 -9.24 -9.91
N LYS A 39 15.17 -8.51 -10.67
CA LYS A 39 15.96 -7.37 -10.16
C LYS A 39 15.07 -6.36 -9.42
N LEU A 40 13.94 -5.98 -10.01
CA LEU A 40 13.01 -4.99 -9.46
C LEU A 40 12.35 -5.45 -8.14
N SER A 41 12.19 -6.76 -7.94
CA SER A 41 11.58 -7.33 -6.73
C SER A 41 12.53 -7.30 -5.52
N PHE A 42 13.81 -7.63 -5.72
CA PHE A 42 14.80 -7.74 -4.64
C PHE A 42 15.45 -6.39 -4.30
N ALA A 43 15.89 -5.63 -5.31
CA ALA A 43 16.47 -4.30 -5.13
C ALA A 43 15.45 -3.27 -4.62
N GLY A 44 14.17 -3.48 -4.94
CA GLY A 44 13.09 -2.57 -4.61
C GLY A 44 12.69 -2.58 -3.12
N LEU A 45 13.19 -3.49 -2.28
CA LEU A 45 12.73 -3.57 -0.88
C LEU A 45 13.07 -2.32 -0.05
N PRO A 46 14.32 -1.81 -0.01
CA PRO A 46 14.62 -0.57 0.72
C PRO A 46 13.89 0.64 0.12
N VAL A 47 13.66 0.65 -1.20
CA VAL A 47 12.91 1.68 -1.91
C VAL A 47 11.44 1.69 -1.47
N LYS A 48 10.78 0.52 -1.42
CA LYS A 48 9.40 0.34 -0.95
C LYS A 48 9.24 0.86 0.48
N ILE A 49 10.18 0.52 1.35
CA ILE A 49 10.21 0.96 2.76
C ILE A 49 10.40 2.48 2.86
N THR A 50 11.31 3.04 2.06
CA THR A 50 11.54 4.49 2.02
C THR A 50 10.25 5.22 1.67
N GLY A 51 9.57 4.78 0.61
CA GLY A 51 8.28 5.32 0.19
C GLY A 51 7.22 5.22 1.28
N TYR A 52 7.08 4.05 1.89
CA TYR A 52 6.11 3.79 2.94
C TYR A 52 6.30 4.70 4.17
N LEU A 53 7.54 4.97 4.55
CA LEU A 53 7.89 5.74 5.77
C LEU A 53 7.93 7.24 5.55
N PHE A 54 8.51 7.67 4.42
CA PHE A 54 8.84 9.06 4.14
C PHE A 54 7.88 9.72 3.13
N GLY A 55 7.04 8.93 2.47
CA GLY A 55 5.99 9.40 1.57
C GLY A 55 6.34 9.22 0.08
N PRO A 56 5.37 9.50 -0.80
CA PRO A 56 5.41 9.07 -2.19
C PRO A 56 6.52 9.75 -3.01
N LEU A 57 6.69 11.06 -2.86
CA LEU A 57 7.72 11.81 -3.59
C LEU A 57 9.13 11.33 -3.23
N ILE A 58 9.37 11.06 -1.96
CA ILE A 58 10.68 10.59 -1.47
C ILE A 58 10.93 9.18 -1.98
N GLY A 59 9.92 8.29 -1.90
CA GLY A 59 9.98 6.95 -2.48
C GLY A 59 10.31 6.96 -3.97
N PHE A 60 9.64 7.83 -4.74
CA PHE A 60 9.88 8.00 -6.17
C PHE A 60 11.33 8.37 -6.47
N ILE A 61 11.83 9.45 -5.82
CA ILE A 61 13.20 9.92 -6.00
C ILE A 61 14.21 8.85 -5.59
N THR A 62 13.98 8.15 -4.47
CA THR A 62 14.87 7.07 -4.04
C THR A 62 14.94 5.92 -5.03
N GLY A 63 13.81 5.48 -5.60
CA GLY A 63 13.81 4.41 -6.59
C GLY A 63 14.52 4.82 -7.87
N PHE A 64 14.27 6.04 -8.34
CA PHE A 64 14.93 6.59 -9.52
C PHE A 64 16.46 6.68 -9.35
N LEU A 65 16.91 7.26 -8.24
CA LEU A 65 18.34 7.39 -7.94
C LEU A 65 19.02 6.05 -7.69
N ALA A 66 18.34 5.12 -7.00
CA ALA A 66 18.89 3.80 -6.74
C ALA A 66 19.13 3.02 -8.05
N ASP A 67 18.22 3.09 -9.02
CA ASP A 67 18.43 2.44 -10.31
C ASP A 67 19.59 3.07 -11.10
N LEU A 68 19.65 4.40 -11.17
CA LEU A 68 20.75 5.11 -11.85
C LEU A 68 22.12 4.80 -11.23
N LEU A 69 22.22 4.82 -9.91
CA LEU A 69 23.47 4.48 -9.22
C LEU A 69 23.82 3.00 -9.41
N SER A 70 22.82 2.11 -9.37
CA SER A 70 23.07 0.68 -9.59
C SER A 70 23.57 0.41 -11.01
N PHE A 71 23.04 1.13 -12.01
CA PHE A 71 23.51 1.08 -13.38
C PHE A 71 24.94 1.59 -13.53
N LEU A 72 25.32 2.64 -12.79
CA LEU A 72 26.69 3.16 -12.78
C LEU A 72 27.71 2.11 -12.31
N PHE A 73 27.36 1.29 -11.31
CA PHE A 73 28.24 0.25 -10.78
C PHE A 73 28.18 -1.06 -11.58
N ILE A 74 27.00 -1.42 -12.09
CA ILE A 74 26.78 -2.62 -12.90
C ILE A 74 26.08 -2.19 -14.19
N PRO A 75 26.87 -1.81 -15.21
CA PRO A 75 26.32 -1.44 -16.50
C PRO A 75 25.55 -2.62 -17.09
N SER A 76 24.27 -2.40 -17.39
CA SER A 76 23.38 -3.37 -18.04
C SER A 76 22.74 -2.75 -19.29
N PHE A 77 21.61 -3.29 -19.77
CA PHE A 77 20.77 -2.55 -20.72
C PHE A 77 20.04 -1.43 -19.98
N TYR A 78 20.35 -0.17 -20.28
CA TYR A 78 19.66 0.98 -19.69
C TYR A 78 18.40 1.31 -20.47
N ASN A 79 17.29 1.51 -19.75
CA ASN A 79 16.09 2.13 -20.28
C ASN A 79 15.45 2.99 -19.19
N PRO A 80 15.13 4.27 -19.45
CA PRO A 80 14.44 5.13 -18.51
C PRO A 80 13.15 4.52 -17.93
N LEU A 81 12.48 3.63 -18.66
CA LEU A 81 11.30 2.91 -18.19
C LEU A 81 11.60 1.97 -17.02
N TYR A 82 12.79 1.37 -16.93
CA TYR A 82 13.17 0.57 -15.77
C TYR A 82 13.38 1.45 -14.54
N SER A 83 14.04 2.60 -14.70
CA SER A 83 14.21 3.57 -13.60
C SER A 83 12.86 4.13 -13.14
N PHE A 84 11.95 4.38 -14.07
CA PHE A 84 10.58 4.77 -13.76
C PHE A 84 9.81 3.64 -13.05
N GLY A 85 9.97 2.40 -13.50
CA GLY A 85 9.41 1.22 -12.83
C GLY A 85 9.86 1.12 -11.37
N LEU A 86 11.17 1.27 -11.10
CA LEU A 86 11.69 1.25 -9.73
C LEU A 86 11.23 2.47 -8.92
N ALA A 87 11.12 3.64 -9.54
CA ALA A 87 10.55 4.84 -8.90
C ALA A 87 9.08 4.63 -8.48
N LEU A 88 8.26 3.98 -9.31
CA LEU A 88 6.89 3.61 -8.96
C LEU A 88 6.83 2.66 -7.76
N THR A 89 7.77 1.70 -7.66
CA THR A 89 7.83 0.81 -6.48
C THR A 89 8.06 1.55 -5.16
N GLY A 90 8.69 2.72 -5.20
CA GLY A 90 8.83 3.60 -4.04
C GLY A 90 7.63 4.55 -3.87
N ALA A 91 7.07 5.08 -4.95
CA ALA A 91 5.95 6.01 -4.88
C ALA A 91 4.68 5.36 -4.31
N ILE A 92 4.32 4.16 -4.80
CA ILE A 92 3.05 3.49 -4.49
C ILE A 92 2.89 3.21 -2.99
N PRO A 93 3.89 2.64 -2.27
CA PRO A 93 3.81 2.49 -0.81
C PRO A 93 3.57 3.79 -0.07
N GLY A 94 4.15 4.91 -0.55
CA GLY A 94 3.94 6.22 0.04
C GLY A 94 2.52 6.75 -0.16
N ILE A 95 1.92 6.52 -1.34
CA ILE A 95 0.52 6.87 -1.62
C ILE A 95 -0.41 6.06 -0.71
N VAL A 96 -0.17 4.76 -0.61
CA VAL A 96 -0.99 3.86 0.21
C VAL A 96 -0.86 4.18 1.70
N ALA A 97 0.36 4.43 2.19
CA ALA A 97 0.58 4.88 3.57
C ALA A 97 -0.17 6.18 3.87
N TRP A 98 -0.10 7.15 2.95
CA TRP A 98 -0.85 8.40 3.07
C TRP A 98 -2.37 8.17 3.13
N PHE A 99 -2.90 7.29 2.27
CA PHE A 99 -4.32 6.97 2.23
C PHE A 99 -4.83 6.34 3.54
N TYR A 100 -4.10 5.36 4.09
CA TYR A 100 -4.54 4.67 5.31
C TYR A 100 -4.26 5.46 6.59
N PHE A 101 -3.04 5.96 6.77
CA PHE A 101 -2.61 6.56 8.05
C PHE A 101 -2.95 8.03 8.19
N LYS A 102 -3.07 8.77 7.08
CA LYS A 102 -3.44 10.18 7.12
C LYS A 102 -4.91 10.37 6.78
N PHE A 103 -5.34 9.97 5.58
CA PHE A 103 -6.71 10.20 5.13
C PHE A 103 -7.72 9.36 5.94
N GLY A 104 -7.49 8.05 6.03
CA GLY A 104 -8.35 7.13 6.80
C GLY A 104 -8.45 7.51 8.26
N LYS A 105 -7.32 7.77 8.93
CA LYS A 105 -7.29 8.21 10.32
C LYS A 105 -8.05 9.52 10.51
N ASN A 106 -7.85 10.52 9.65
CA ASN A 106 -8.53 11.81 9.76
C ASN A 106 -10.07 11.71 9.63
N LEU A 107 -10.59 10.72 8.93
CA LEU A 107 -12.04 10.57 8.74
C LEU A 107 -12.71 9.60 9.72
N PHE A 108 -12.00 8.56 10.15
CA PHE A 108 -12.57 7.40 10.83
C PHE A 108 -11.94 7.08 12.19
N SER A 109 -10.93 7.84 12.65
CA SER A 109 -10.34 7.62 13.97
C SER A 109 -11.32 7.91 15.12
N LYS A 110 -10.93 7.49 16.33
CA LYS A 110 -11.71 7.78 17.54
C LYS A 110 -11.70 9.26 17.86
N GLU A 111 -10.58 9.95 17.68
CA GLU A 111 -10.42 11.37 18.00
C GLU A 111 -11.35 12.22 17.15
N THR A 112 -11.44 11.93 15.86
CA THR A 112 -12.30 12.66 14.92
C THR A 112 -13.79 12.40 15.19
N LYS A 113 -14.15 11.18 15.59
CA LYS A 113 -15.50 10.87 16.07
C LYS A 113 -15.85 11.58 17.38
N ILE A 114 -14.93 11.60 18.33
CA ILE A 114 -15.12 12.30 19.61
C ILE A 114 -15.35 13.78 19.30
N GLN A 115 -14.51 14.40 18.46
CA GLN A 115 -14.69 15.80 18.06
C GLN A 115 -16.05 16.06 17.41
N ARG A 116 -16.52 15.17 16.51
CA ARG A 116 -17.85 15.28 15.89
C ARG A 116 -18.97 15.19 16.91
N TYR A 117 -18.87 14.32 17.91
CA TYR A 117 -19.86 14.23 18.99
C TYR A 117 -19.81 15.44 19.93
N THR A 118 -18.62 15.92 20.28
CA THR A 118 -18.42 17.13 21.07
C THR A 118 -19.05 18.34 20.39
N ASN A 119 -18.83 18.52 19.09
CA ASN A 119 -19.44 19.62 18.33
C ASN A 119 -20.98 19.53 18.32
N LYS A 120 -21.55 18.32 18.24
CA LYS A 120 -23.01 18.13 18.35
C LYS A 120 -23.53 18.46 19.75
N ILE A 121 -22.82 18.07 20.80
CA ILE A 121 -23.17 18.40 22.17
C ILE A 121 -23.14 19.91 22.38
N ILE A 122 -22.10 20.60 21.92
CA ILE A 122 -21.99 22.07 21.98
C ILE A 122 -23.16 22.72 21.25
N PHE A 123 -23.51 22.24 20.06
CA PHE A 123 -24.67 22.73 19.31
C PHE A 123 -25.97 22.60 20.12
N TYR A 124 -26.24 21.44 20.73
CA TYR A 124 -27.45 21.25 21.52
C TYR A 124 -27.46 22.07 22.82
N LYS A 125 -26.31 22.22 23.49
CA LYS A 125 -26.18 23.07 24.69
C LYS A 125 -26.44 24.53 24.36
N ASN A 126 -25.87 25.03 23.25
CA ASN A 126 -26.12 26.38 22.78
C ASN A 126 -27.60 26.59 22.43
N PHE A 127 -28.21 25.61 21.76
CA PHE A 127 -29.63 25.68 21.40
C PHE A 127 -30.54 25.79 22.63
N ILE A 128 -30.31 24.97 23.67
CA ILE A 128 -31.05 25.05 24.94
C ILE A 128 -30.84 26.43 25.59
N TRP A 129 -29.60 26.90 25.67
CA TRP A 129 -29.26 28.18 26.30
C TRP A 129 -29.93 29.38 25.61
N PHE A 130 -30.00 29.41 24.28
CA PHE A 130 -30.65 30.49 23.54
C PHE A 130 -32.19 30.48 23.66
N ASN A 131 -32.79 29.31 23.86
CA ASN A 131 -34.24 29.12 23.82
C ASN A 131 -34.88 28.81 25.18
N GLU A 132 -34.11 28.96 26.27
CA GLU A 132 -34.49 28.57 27.63
C GLU A 132 -35.82 29.20 28.10
N ASN A 133 -36.14 30.41 27.60
CA ASN A 133 -37.35 31.15 27.94
C ASN A 133 -38.48 31.05 26.90
N LYS A 134 -38.27 30.38 25.76
CA LYS A 134 -39.20 30.39 24.60
C LYS A 134 -39.72 29.03 24.17
N GLU A 135 -39.08 27.94 24.58
CA GLU A 135 -39.42 26.58 24.11
C GLU A 135 -40.20 25.73 25.12
N GLU A 136 -40.98 24.79 24.60
CA GLU A 136 -41.67 23.78 25.41
C GLU A 136 -40.67 22.86 26.14
N ILE A 137 -41.02 22.48 27.37
CA ILE A 137 -40.26 21.57 28.24
C ILE A 137 -39.87 20.27 27.50
N LYS A 138 -40.78 19.71 26.68
CA LYS A 138 -40.53 18.49 25.89
C LYS A 138 -39.36 18.61 24.91
N THR A 139 -39.15 19.79 24.33
CA THR A 139 -38.05 20.07 23.39
C THR A 139 -36.71 20.06 24.11
N ILE A 140 -36.65 20.68 25.28
CA ILE A 140 -35.46 20.73 26.14
C ILE A 140 -35.08 19.32 26.61
N GLU A 141 -36.06 18.53 27.08
CA GLU A 141 -35.85 17.13 27.47
C GLU A 141 -35.27 16.29 26.33
N LYS A 142 -35.78 16.46 25.10
CA LYS A 142 -35.28 15.78 23.91
C LYS A 142 -33.80 16.10 23.65
N TYR A 143 -33.39 17.37 23.77
CA TYR A 143 -31.99 17.76 23.58
C TYR A 143 -31.09 17.25 24.70
N ASN A 144 -31.53 17.31 25.96
CA ASN A 144 -30.81 16.71 27.09
C ASN A 144 -30.61 15.20 26.92
N PHE A 145 -31.63 14.48 26.41
CA PHE A 145 -31.50 13.07 26.07
C PHE A 145 -30.44 12.83 24.97
N LEU A 146 -30.42 13.66 23.92
CA LEU A 146 -29.41 13.58 22.86
C LEU A 146 -28.01 13.85 23.38
N ILE A 147 -27.83 14.86 24.23
CA ILE A 147 -26.54 15.17 24.88
C ILE A 147 -26.05 13.95 25.67
N ASN A 148 -26.87 13.40 26.57
CA ASN A 148 -26.55 12.20 27.34
C ASN A 148 -26.21 11.01 26.44
N LYS A 149 -26.91 10.83 25.32
CA LYS A 149 -26.63 9.78 24.34
C LYS A 149 -25.25 9.96 23.71
N TYR A 150 -24.85 11.17 23.34
CA TYR A 150 -23.54 11.44 22.74
C TYR A 150 -22.40 11.38 23.76
N GLU A 151 -22.61 11.84 24.99
CA GLU A 151 -21.63 11.72 26.09
C GLU A 151 -21.34 10.25 26.41
N LYS A 152 -22.38 9.40 26.51
CA LYS A 152 -22.22 7.95 26.66
C LYS A 152 -21.37 7.35 25.52
N LYS A 153 -21.59 7.78 24.27
CA LYS A 153 -20.79 7.31 23.12
C LYS A 153 -19.34 7.78 23.19
N ILE A 154 -19.07 9.00 23.68
CA ILE A 154 -17.70 9.50 23.87
C ILE A 154 -16.96 8.66 24.91
N ILE A 155 -17.60 8.37 26.06
CA ILE A 155 -17.02 7.54 27.12
C ILE A 155 -16.65 6.14 26.59
N LEU A 156 -17.54 5.52 25.81
CA LEU A 156 -17.26 4.23 25.18
C LEU A 156 -16.07 4.30 24.21
N LEU A 157 -15.95 5.38 23.43
CA LEU A 157 -14.83 5.58 22.51
C LEU A 157 -13.51 5.87 23.21
N GLN A 158 -13.53 6.55 24.36
CA GLN A 158 -12.33 6.81 25.17
C GLN A 158 -11.78 5.52 25.80
N LYS A 159 -12.66 4.60 26.23
CA LYS A 159 -12.27 3.28 26.74
C LYS A 159 -11.69 2.37 25.65
N ALA A 160 -12.06 2.56 24.40
CA ALA A 160 -11.59 1.73 23.29
C ALA A 160 -10.18 2.15 22.82
N GLU A 161 -9.29 1.17 22.64
CA GLU A 161 -7.98 1.43 22.02
C GLU A 161 -8.12 1.95 20.59
N TYR A 162 -8.98 1.31 19.79
CA TYR A 162 -9.27 1.65 18.39
C TYR A 162 -10.77 1.71 18.13
N SER A 163 -11.19 2.61 17.24
CA SER A 163 -12.58 2.68 16.80
C SER A 163 -12.90 1.63 15.74
N ASN A 164 -14.01 0.89 15.86
CA ASN A 164 -14.44 -0.07 14.82
C ASN A 164 -14.54 0.53 13.41
N SER A 165 -14.79 1.83 13.27
CA SER A 165 -14.83 2.48 11.95
C SER A 165 -13.48 2.53 11.25
N ILE A 166 -12.36 2.67 11.96
CA ILE A 166 -11.05 2.65 11.30
C ILE A 166 -10.74 1.25 10.78
N LEU A 167 -11.13 0.21 11.52
CA LEU A 167 -10.98 -1.19 11.11
C LEU A 167 -11.85 -1.50 9.89
N ASN A 168 -13.12 -1.09 9.93
CA ASN A 168 -14.04 -1.30 8.81
C ASN A 168 -13.62 -0.48 7.57
N PHE A 169 -13.15 0.75 7.74
CA PHE A 169 -12.58 1.53 6.64
C PHE A 169 -11.42 0.79 5.99
N ASN A 170 -10.47 0.28 6.80
CA ASN A 170 -9.32 -0.45 6.29
C ASN A 170 -9.75 -1.70 5.52
N TRP A 171 -10.69 -2.47 6.08
CA TRP A 171 -11.22 -3.68 5.44
C TRP A 171 -11.95 -3.39 4.12
N ILE A 172 -12.92 -2.47 4.13
CA ILE A 172 -13.77 -2.14 2.98
C ILE A 172 -12.95 -1.51 1.86
N SER A 173 -12.10 -0.53 2.16
CA SER A 173 -11.26 0.10 1.14
C SER A 173 -10.30 -0.90 0.51
N SER A 174 -9.75 -1.83 1.30
CA SER A 174 -8.89 -2.90 0.79
C SER A 174 -9.63 -3.83 -0.16
N PHE A 175 -10.85 -4.24 0.21
CA PHE A 175 -11.70 -5.05 -0.64
C PHE A 175 -11.96 -4.36 -1.98
N ILE A 176 -12.37 -3.08 -1.95
CA ILE A 176 -12.65 -2.29 -3.15
C ILE A 176 -11.40 -2.19 -4.05
N ILE A 177 -10.24 -1.85 -3.48
CA ILE A 177 -8.99 -1.72 -4.25
C ILE A 177 -8.62 -3.04 -4.92
N ILE A 178 -8.65 -4.16 -4.19
CA ILE A 178 -8.29 -5.47 -4.76
C ILE A 178 -9.32 -5.92 -5.80
N SER A 179 -10.61 -5.67 -5.59
CA SER A 179 -11.64 -5.96 -6.60
C SER A 179 -11.42 -5.16 -7.89
N ILE A 180 -11.05 -3.88 -7.79
CA ILE A 180 -10.71 -3.06 -8.97
C ILE A 180 -9.49 -3.64 -9.70
N LEU A 181 -8.45 -4.07 -8.97
CA LEU A 181 -7.26 -4.69 -9.56
C LEU A 181 -7.58 -6.03 -10.22
N LEU A 182 -8.44 -6.84 -9.60
CA LEU A 182 -8.91 -8.09 -10.17
C LEU A 182 -9.65 -7.86 -11.50
N ILE A 183 -10.57 -6.90 -11.52
CA ILE A 183 -11.29 -6.52 -12.75
C ILE A 183 -10.28 -6.07 -13.82
N ALA A 184 -9.33 -5.20 -13.45
CA ALA A 184 -8.33 -4.71 -14.39
C ALA A 184 -7.48 -5.85 -14.98
N ILE A 185 -7.03 -6.80 -14.17
CA ILE A 185 -6.27 -7.98 -14.65
C ILE A 185 -7.14 -8.86 -15.55
N VAL A 186 -8.39 -9.12 -15.16
CA VAL A 186 -9.32 -9.88 -16.01
C VAL A 186 -9.48 -9.20 -17.37
N THR A 187 -9.73 -7.89 -17.40
CA THR A 187 -9.88 -7.15 -18.66
C THR A 187 -8.62 -7.15 -19.52
N LEU A 188 -7.45 -7.17 -18.88
CA LEU A 188 -6.17 -7.21 -19.57
C LEU A 188 -5.94 -8.58 -20.22
N ILE A 189 -6.32 -9.68 -19.55
CA ILE A 189 -6.23 -11.04 -20.09
C ILE A 189 -7.28 -11.30 -21.18
N THR A 190 -8.48 -10.73 -21.08
CA THR A 190 -9.52 -10.88 -22.13
C THR A 190 -9.12 -10.28 -23.46
N ASN A 191 -8.30 -9.23 -23.44
CA ASN A 191 -7.81 -8.57 -24.65
C ASN A 191 -6.61 -9.27 -25.28
N LEU A 192 -6.07 -10.33 -24.68
CA LEU A 192 -4.96 -11.10 -25.25
C LEU A 192 -5.44 -12.06 -26.37
N PRO A 193 -4.71 -12.16 -27.49
CA PRO A 193 -5.04 -13.08 -28.57
C PRO A 193 -4.92 -14.55 -28.18
N ASP A 194 -5.75 -15.42 -28.77
CA ASP A 194 -5.81 -16.85 -28.41
C ASP A 194 -4.51 -17.63 -28.70
N ARG A 195 -3.72 -17.19 -29.69
CA ARG A 195 -2.45 -17.81 -30.11
C ARG A 195 -1.43 -18.06 -28.99
N PHE A 196 -1.50 -17.32 -27.89
CA PHE A 196 -0.57 -17.48 -26.77
C PHE A 196 -0.99 -18.56 -25.77
N PHE A 197 -2.24 -19.02 -25.83
CA PHE A 197 -2.79 -20.03 -24.92
C PHE A 197 -2.78 -21.45 -25.51
N ASP A 198 -2.39 -21.58 -26.78
CA ASP A 198 -2.28 -22.85 -27.52
C ASP A 198 -0.89 -23.49 -27.42
N SER A 199 0.07 -22.83 -26.76
CA SER A 199 1.43 -23.35 -26.60
C SER A 199 1.56 -24.29 -25.39
N PRO A 200 2.34 -25.39 -25.48
CA PRO A 200 2.43 -26.40 -24.43
C PRO A 200 3.25 -25.96 -23.20
N ILE A 201 3.91 -24.81 -23.22
CA ILE A 201 4.99 -24.50 -22.26
C ILE A 201 4.45 -23.83 -20.98
N PHE A 202 3.34 -23.09 -21.01
CA PHE A 202 2.71 -22.53 -19.80
C PHE A 202 1.18 -22.40 -19.98
N PHE A 203 0.44 -23.32 -19.33
CA PHE A 203 -1.03 -23.42 -19.28
C PHE A 203 -1.73 -23.84 -20.58
N ARG A 204 -2.21 -25.09 -20.58
CA ARG A 204 -2.83 -25.78 -21.73
C ARG A 204 -4.18 -25.19 -22.17
N THR A 205 -4.79 -24.32 -21.35
CA THR A 205 -6.11 -23.73 -21.64
C THR A 205 -6.23 -22.32 -21.08
N ARG A 206 -6.92 -21.44 -21.82
CA ARG A 206 -7.20 -20.05 -21.42
C ARG A 206 -7.80 -19.94 -19.99
N PRO A 207 -8.78 -20.76 -19.57
CA PRO A 207 -9.34 -20.70 -18.22
C PRO A 207 -8.32 -20.99 -17.11
N SER A 208 -7.37 -21.91 -17.35
CA SER A 208 -6.34 -22.23 -16.35
C SER A 208 -5.38 -21.06 -16.12
N PHE A 209 -5.06 -20.31 -17.18
CA PHE A 209 -4.28 -19.08 -17.10
C PHE A 209 -5.01 -17.98 -16.32
N TYR A 210 -6.32 -17.77 -16.62
CA TYR A 210 -7.15 -16.82 -15.87
C TYR A 210 -7.16 -17.13 -14.39
N LEU A 211 -7.45 -18.40 -14.04
CA LEU A 211 -7.50 -18.85 -12.66
C LEU A 211 -6.18 -18.55 -11.96
N PHE A 212 -5.06 -18.97 -12.54
CA PHE A 212 -3.74 -18.78 -11.94
C PHE A 212 -3.39 -17.31 -11.72
N SER A 213 -3.60 -16.46 -12.72
CA SER A 213 -3.28 -15.03 -12.66
C SER A 213 -4.11 -14.28 -11.60
N ILE A 214 -5.32 -14.74 -11.32
CA ILE A 214 -6.25 -14.14 -10.36
C ILE A 214 -6.05 -14.66 -8.94
N LEU A 215 -5.62 -15.92 -8.79
CA LEU A 215 -5.52 -16.62 -7.50
C LEU A 215 -4.74 -15.81 -6.45
N GLY A 216 -3.62 -15.19 -6.82
CA GLY A 216 -2.80 -14.42 -5.88
C GLY A 216 -3.58 -13.30 -5.19
N LEU A 217 -4.32 -12.50 -5.96
CA LEU A 217 -5.15 -11.40 -5.45
C LEU A 217 -6.44 -11.89 -4.79
N ALA A 218 -7.06 -12.95 -5.30
CA ALA A 218 -8.24 -13.55 -4.68
C ALA A 218 -7.94 -14.05 -3.27
N ILE A 219 -6.79 -14.72 -3.07
CA ILE A 219 -6.36 -15.19 -1.74
C ILE A 219 -6.10 -13.99 -0.81
N MET A 220 -5.61 -12.85 -1.31
CA MET A 220 -5.43 -11.64 -0.48
C MET A 220 -6.76 -11.14 0.11
N ILE A 221 -7.87 -11.21 -0.63
CA ILE A 221 -9.20 -10.82 -0.13
C ILE A 221 -9.60 -11.70 1.06
N VAL A 222 -9.44 -13.02 0.91
CA VAL A 222 -9.73 -14.00 1.96
C VAL A 222 -8.83 -13.75 3.16
N PHE A 223 -7.53 -13.53 2.93
CA PHE A 223 -6.55 -13.27 3.98
C PHE A 223 -6.85 -11.98 4.76
N ILE A 224 -7.16 -10.88 4.09
CA ILE A 224 -7.55 -9.61 4.74
C ILE A 224 -8.83 -9.81 5.57
N SER A 225 -9.80 -10.54 5.04
CA SER A 225 -11.07 -10.80 5.74
C SER A 225 -10.85 -11.68 6.97
N TYR A 226 -10.03 -12.72 6.87
CA TYR A 226 -9.60 -13.52 8.02
C TYR A 226 -8.90 -12.66 9.08
N MET A 227 -7.93 -11.84 8.67
CA MET A 227 -7.19 -10.95 9.56
C MET A 227 -8.10 -9.94 10.29
N ARG A 228 -9.18 -9.47 9.63
CA ARG A 228 -10.13 -8.52 10.22
C ARG A 228 -10.82 -9.07 11.48
N PHE A 229 -11.10 -10.37 11.51
CA PHE A 229 -11.87 -11.01 12.58
C PHE A 229 -10.99 -11.77 13.57
N ASN A 230 -9.82 -12.26 13.14
CA ASN A 230 -8.97 -13.12 13.97
C ASN A 230 -7.75 -12.43 14.58
N SER A 231 -7.33 -11.27 14.06
CA SER A 231 -6.12 -10.57 14.53
C SER A 231 -6.40 -9.40 15.46
N LYS A 232 -5.39 -9.04 16.28
CA LYS A 232 -5.42 -7.82 17.09
C LYS A 232 -5.61 -6.58 16.18
N PRO A 233 -6.43 -5.58 16.58
CA PRO A 233 -6.68 -4.36 15.79
C PRO A 233 -5.41 -3.65 15.31
N LYS A 234 -4.42 -3.53 16.20
CA LYS A 234 -3.12 -2.91 15.89
C LYS A 234 -2.38 -3.65 14.78
N THR A 235 -2.39 -4.99 14.81
CA THR A 235 -1.74 -5.82 13.80
C THR A 235 -2.45 -5.67 12.46
N PHE A 236 -3.78 -5.74 12.45
CA PHE A 236 -4.59 -5.55 11.24
C PHE A 236 -4.32 -4.20 10.57
N LEU A 237 -4.35 -3.10 11.32
CA LEU A 237 -4.14 -1.74 10.79
C LEU A 237 -2.73 -1.51 10.23
N ASN A 238 -1.72 -2.23 10.71
CA ASN A 238 -0.35 -2.12 10.19
C ASN A 238 -0.11 -2.99 8.95
N ILE A 239 -0.74 -4.17 8.90
CA ILE A 239 -0.52 -5.14 7.83
C ILE A 239 -1.33 -4.78 6.58
N VAL A 240 -2.57 -4.32 6.72
CA VAL A 240 -3.46 -4.03 5.60
C VAL A 240 -2.83 -3.09 4.54
N PRO A 241 -2.21 -1.94 4.92
CA PRO A 241 -1.53 -1.09 3.94
C PRO A 241 -0.42 -1.82 3.18
N ILE A 242 0.30 -2.74 3.83
CA ILE A 242 1.38 -3.54 3.24
C ILE A 242 0.86 -4.51 2.19
N ILE A 243 -0.25 -5.18 2.50
CA ILE A 243 -0.95 -6.06 1.54
C ILE A 243 -1.35 -5.25 0.31
N ILE A 244 -1.95 -4.07 0.53
CA ILE A 244 -2.51 -3.25 -0.54
C ILE A 244 -1.46 -2.65 -1.45
N PHE A 245 -0.38 -2.07 -0.91
CA PHE A 245 0.67 -1.58 -1.81
C PHE A 245 1.41 -2.71 -2.52
N SER A 246 1.51 -3.92 -1.93
CA SER A 246 2.14 -5.06 -2.60
C SER A 246 1.36 -5.47 -3.85
N ALA A 247 0.02 -5.49 -3.76
CA ALA A 247 -0.85 -5.73 -4.90
C ALA A 247 -0.77 -4.62 -5.96
N LEU A 248 -0.81 -3.36 -5.53
CA LEU A 248 -0.77 -2.20 -6.43
C LEU A 248 0.55 -2.06 -7.17
N ILE A 249 1.69 -2.34 -6.51
CA ILE A 249 3.01 -2.31 -7.14
C ILE A 249 3.06 -3.32 -8.27
N GLU A 250 2.73 -4.57 -8.00
CA GLU A 250 2.83 -5.63 -9.00
C GLU A 250 1.99 -5.27 -10.22
N PHE A 251 0.73 -4.88 -10.01
CA PHE A 251 -0.14 -4.42 -11.09
C PHE A 251 0.46 -3.25 -11.90
N SER A 252 0.92 -2.21 -11.21
CA SER A 252 1.46 -1.00 -11.86
C SER A 252 2.73 -1.27 -12.65
N THR A 253 3.53 -2.25 -12.20
CA THR A 253 4.79 -2.59 -12.86
C THR A 253 4.64 -3.52 -14.06
N ILE A 254 3.52 -4.24 -14.21
CA ILE A 254 3.29 -5.17 -15.34
C ILE A 254 3.47 -4.47 -16.69
N ALA A 255 2.75 -3.38 -16.91
CA ALA A 255 2.79 -2.67 -18.19
C ALA A 255 4.14 -1.99 -18.44
N VAL A 256 4.72 -1.40 -17.39
CA VAL A 256 6.00 -0.68 -17.48
C VAL A 256 7.14 -1.64 -17.82
N ILE A 257 7.20 -2.79 -17.15
CA ILE A 257 8.25 -3.79 -17.40
C ILE A 257 8.04 -4.45 -18.77
N ALA A 258 6.80 -4.81 -19.13
CA ALA A 258 6.54 -5.40 -20.44
C ALA A 258 6.93 -4.48 -21.60
N TYR A 259 6.70 -3.18 -21.46
CA TYR A 259 7.09 -2.19 -22.46
C TYR A 259 8.59 -1.89 -22.44
N ALA A 260 9.22 -1.91 -21.28
CA ALA A 260 10.67 -1.77 -21.18
C ALA A 260 11.38 -2.94 -21.87
N ASP A 261 10.95 -4.17 -21.58
CA ASP A 261 11.52 -5.40 -22.14
C ASP A 261 11.35 -5.47 -23.67
N SER A 262 10.25 -4.96 -24.22
CA SER A 262 10.06 -4.96 -25.68
C SER A 262 11.02 -4.04 -26.40
N ILE A 263 11.40 -2.92 -25.77
CA ILE A 263 12.35 -1.97 -26.32
C ILE A 263 13.80 -2.45 -26.13
N THR A 264 14.14 -2.96 -24.95
CA THR A 264 15.53 -3.29 -24.60
C THR A 264 15.97 -4.68 -25.05
N LEU A 265 15.08 -5.67 -24.92
CA LEU A 265 15.39 -7.08 -25.16
C LEU A 265 14.81 -7.57 -26.49
N GLY A 266 14.01 -6.75 -27.19
CA GLY A 266 13.37 -7.12 -28.45
C GLY A 266 12.29 -8.21 -28.31
N ILE A 267 11.82 -8.44 -27.09
CA ILE A 267 10.77 -9.43 -26.79
C ILE A 267 9.41 -8.84 -27.20
N ASP A 268 8.51 -9.63 -27.79
CA ASP A 268 7.15 -9.15 -28.04
C ASP A 268 6.49 -8.68 -26.73
N PHE A 269 5.94 -7.47 -26.74
CA PHE A 269 5.26 -6.86 -25.60
C PHE A 269 4.21 -7.82 -25.00
N GLN A 270 3.44 -8.51 -25.83
CA GLN A 270 2.41 -9.44 -25.37
C GLN A 270 3.01 -10.65 -24.65
N ILE A 271 4.16 -11.14 -25.11
CA ILE A 271 4.88 -12.25 -24.48
C ILE A 271 5.45 -11.83 -23.12
N SER A 272 6.10 -10.66 -23.04
CA SER A 272 6.63 -10.15 -21.76
C SER A 272 5.49 -9.85 -20.76
N LEU A 273 4.37 -9.32 -21.24
CA LEU A 273 3.18 -9.07 -20.44
C LEU A 273 2.60 -10.36 -19.87
N ILE A 274 2.48 -11.42 -20.67
CA ILE A 274 2.03 -12.75 -20.23
C ILE A 274 2.99 -13.34 -19.19
N GLY A 275 4.29 -13.31 -19.45
CA GLY A 275 5.29 -13.81 -18.50
C GLY A 275 5.24 -13.08 -17.15
N THR A 276 5.03 -11.77 -17.18
CA THR A 276 4.93 -10.95 -15.96
C THR A 276 3.63 -11.22 -15.20
N LEU A 277 2.50 -11.37 -15.90
CA LEU A 277 1.23 -11.75 -15.29
C LEU A 277 1.29 -13.11 -14.59
N LEU A 278 1.93 -14.10 -15.23
CA LEU A 278 2.06 -15.43 -14.65
C LEU A 278 2.87 -15.44 -13.36
N LEU A 279 3.93 -14.65 -13.28
CA LEU A 279 4.72 -14.55 -12.05
C LEU A 279 4.06 -13.69 -10.99
N SER A 280 3.08 -12.87 -11.35
CA SER A 280 2.46 -11.90 -10.43
C SER A 280 1.88 -12.52 -9.16
N PRO A 281 1.16 -13.68 -9.15
CA PRO A 281 0.62 -14.26 -7.92
C PRO A 281 1.73 -14.58 -6.91
N ILE A 282 2.84 -15.15 -7.39
CA ILE A 282 3.97 -15.54 -6.55
C ILE A 282 4.70 -14.28 -6.04
N LYS A 283 4.96 -13.31 -6.93
CA LYS A 283 5.64 -12.06 -6.56
C LYS A 283 4.87 -11.24 -5.54
N ILE A 284 3.54 -11.18 -5.65
CA ILE A 284 2.67 -10.49 -4.69
C ILE A 284 2.90 -11.02 -3.27
N TRP A 285 2.87 -12.35 -3.09
CA TRP A 285 3.04 -12.98 -1.78
C TRP A 285 4.49 -12.94 -1.29
N GLY A 286 5.46 -13.14 -2.18
CA GLY A 286 6.88 -12.99 -1.85
C GLY A 286 7.21 -11.58 -1.34
N ASN A 287 6.75 -10.54 -2.05
CA ASN A 287 6.90 -9.15 -1.63
C ASN A 287 6.23 -8.89 -0.28
N LEU A 288 5.00 -9.36 -0.09
CA LEU A 288 4.27 -9.21 1.17
C LEU A 288 5.06 -9.80 2.35
N ILE A 289 5.54 -11.03 2.23
CA ILE A 289 6.28 -11.72 3.31
C ILE A 289 7.56 -10.97 3.66
N ILE A 290 8.36 -10.63 2.64
CA ILE A 290 9.65 -9.97 2.88
C ILE A 290 9.43 -8.60 3.51
N ILE A 291 8.44 -7.85 3.04
CA ILE A 291 8.17 -6.50 3.56
C ILE A 291 7.61 -6.57 4.98
N LEU A 292 6.79 -7.56 5.32
CA LEU A 292 6.32 -7.77 6.70
C LEU A 292 7.47 -8.08 7.65
N ILE A 293 8.38 -8.98 7.26
CA ILE A 293 9.58 -9.29 8.05
C ILE A 293 10.42 -8.03 8.24
N THR A 294 10.67 -7.30 7.15
CA THR A 294 11.50 -6.10 7.20
C THR A 294 10.85 -5.00 8.03
N TYR A 295 9.54 -4.81 7.93
CA TYR A 295 8.79 -3.85 8.74
C TYR A 295 8.89 -4.19 10.23
N ASN A 296 8.77 -5.45 10.63
CA ASN A 296 8.90 -5.84 12.02
C ASN A 296 10.29 -5.54 12.60
N ILE A 297 11.34 -5.62 11.78
CA ILE A 297 12.71 -5.29 12.17
C ILE A 297 12.91 -3.77 12.25
N ILE A 298 12.39 -3.02 11.28
CA ILE A 298 12.67 -1.58 11.12
C ILE A 298 11.73 -0.69 11.96
N ALA A 299 10.45 -1.06 12.08
CA ALA A 299 9.44 -0.28 12.81
C ALA A 299 9.86 0.15 14.23
N PRO A 300 10.46 -0.71 15.08
CA PRO A 300 10.92 -0.29 16.41
C PRO A 300 12.05 0.74 16.36
N LEU A 301 12.94 0.68 15.35
CA LEU A 301 14.04 1.63 15.18
C LEU A 301 13.54 3.04 14.82
N ILE A 302 12.39 3.13 14.15
CA ILE A 302 11.77 4.38 13.73
C ILE A 302 10.91 4.97 14.85
N LYS A 303 10.06 4.16 15.49
CA LYS A 303 9.18 4.62 16.58
C LYS A 303 9.92 5.14 17.79
N ASN A 304 11.09 4.59 18.11
CA ASN A 304 11.90 5.07 19.23
C ASN A 304 12.73 6.33 18.91
N LYS A 305 12.77 6.81 17.65
CA LYS A 305 13.66 7.91 17.24
C LYS A 305 13.03 9.00 16.36
N GLN A 306 11.78 8.84 15.91
CA GLN A 306 11.08 9.83 15.08
C GLN A 306 9.65 10.08 15.58
N SER A 307 9.36 11.29 16.07
CA SER A 307 7.97 11.74 16.29
C SER A 307 7.24 12.12 14.99
N ASN A 308 7.91 12.08 13.82
CA ASN A 308 7.49 12.77 12.59
C ASN A 308 7.62 11.90 11.30
N GLY A 309 7.48 10.58 11.41
CA GLY A 309 7.23 9.69 10.26
C GLY A 309 5.74 9.73 9.86
N TRP A 310 5.41 9.36 8.62
CA TRP A 310 4.00 9.28 8.20
C TRP A 310 3.23 8.12 8.84
N VAL A 311 3.96 7.18 9.46
CA VAL A 311 3.50 5.90 10.05
C VAL A 311 3.96 5.80 11.50
#